data_AF-A0A2P5HQQ8-F1
#
_entry.id   AF-A0A2P5HQQ8-F1
#
_cell.length_a   1.000
_cell.length_b   1.000
_cell.length_c   1.000
_cell.angle_alpha   90.00
_cell.angle_beta   90.00
_cell.angle_gamma   90.00
#
_symmetry.space_group_name_H-M   'P 1'
#
loop_
_entity.id
_entity.type
_entity.pdbx_description
1 polymer ?
#
loop_
_entity_poly.entity_id
_entity_poly.type
_entity_poly.pdbx_seq_one_letter_code
_entity_poly.pdbx_strand_id
1 'polypeptide(L)'
;MSLHPSSRLIRRPQVYVTFACFLVFLLALAKFNGAASFNVLSSAQQSPYYIEDESHYYTWETPSFFPPLQPPHNGDTGDLCEGFPTHLLGKVQVVMKTGTGESAKTKAHLETVSSCITNILGFSDFEEKIGGHQFIDILGDLPPSYHSHPDFAAYSAQKQAHDEGRPVEYSPEGWKLDRFKFLPMVDKAYELRPHADWFVFIEADVYYFWDTLFRLLHQLDPSKPHYMGSPAPGRDGTYFAYGGAGFVISRGLMKQLMAGSTKLSVQYQEYAENDCCGDAALGYAIMNQTGVRLQALYPTFAGDELAGVKVDQERWCIPLLALHRISPEQMKSLWTWERTRVYDEVREVVPQMFLLVKN
;
A
#
# COMPACT_ATOMS: atom_id res chain seq x y z
N MET A 1 81.96 22.27 -43.58
CA MET A 1 80.70 22.84 -44.12
C MET A 1 79.59 22.51 -43.14
N SER A 2 78.89 23.55 -42.68
CA SER A 2 77.88 23.57 -41.61
C SER A 2 76.84 22.45 -41.64
N LEU A 3 76.29 22.09 -40.46
CA LEU A 3 74.85 22.12 -40.17
C LEU A 3 74.55 21.84 -38.66
N HIS A 4 73.59 22.58 -38.13
CA HIS A 4 73.10 22.70 -36.75
C HIS A 4 72.64 21.40 -36.05
N PRO A 5 72.59 21.36 -34.70
CA PRO A 5 71.63 20.56 -33.96
C PRO A 5 70.38 21.38 -33.59
N SER A 6 69.23 20.77 -33.84
CA SER A 6 67.88 21.25 -33.57
C SER A 6 67.47 21.14 -32.10
N SER A 7 66.55 22.01 -31.71
CA SER A 7 65.95 22.22 -30.39
C SER A 7 65.31 20.99 -29.73
N ARG A 8 65.42 20.93 -28.39
CA ARG A 8 64.71 20.00 -27.50
C ARG A 8 63.24 20.42 -27.36
N LEU A 9 62.33 19.46 -27.49
CA LEU A 9 60.90 19.61 -27.13
C LEU A 9 60.57 18.65 -25.98
N ILE A 10 60.30 19.24 -24.82
CA ILE A 10 59.84 18.58 -23.59
C ILE A 10 58.38 18.14 -23.82
N ARG A 11 58.13 16.84 -23.97
CA ARG A 11 56.76 16.29 -23.98
C ARG A 11 56.25 16.13 -22.54
N ARG A 12 55.23 16.92 -22.19
CA ARG A 12 54.52 16.90 -20.91
C ARG A 12 53.72 15.58 -20.75
N PRO A 13 53.93 14.76 -19.71
CA PRO A 13 53.15 13.54 -19.47
C PRO A 13 51.75 13.80 -18.87
N GLN A 14 51.45 15.03 -18.45
CA GLN A 14 50.24 15.38 -17.70
C GLN A 14 48.94 15.37 -18.51
N VAL A 15 49.01 15.41 -19.84
CA VAL A 15 47.81 15.43 -20.71
C VAL A 15 47.22 14.02 -20.86
N TYR A 16 48.04 12.97 -20.83
CA TYR A 16 47.55 11.60 -21.02
C TYR A 16 46.90 11.03 -19.75
N VAL A 17 47.38 11.41 -18.57
CA VAL A 17 46.79 10.98 -17.28
C VAL A 17 45.43 11.65 -17.04
N THR A 18 45.29 12.93 -17.39
CA THR A 18 44.00 13.64 -17.30
C THR A 18 42.98 13.10 -18.30
N PHE A 19 43.41 12.75 -19.52
CA PHE A 19 42.52 12.12 -20.51
C PHE A 19 42.06 10.72 -20.08
N ALA A 20 42.93 9.92 -19.49
CA ALA A 20 42.58 8.59 -18.99
C ALA A 20 41.59 8.66 -17.80
N CYS A 21 41.79 9.58 -16.86
CA CYS A 21 40.85 9.80 -15.75
C CYS A 21 39.49 10.33 -16.25
N PHE A 22 39.48 11.19 -17.27
CA PHE A 22 38.25 11.68 -17.88
C PHE A 22 37.48 10.56 -18.61
N LEU A 23 38.18 9.64 -19.27
CA LEU A 23 37.57 8.49 -19.94
C LEU A 23 36.95 7.50 -18.93
N VAL A 24 37.64 7.25 -17.81
CA VAL A 24 37.12 6.40 -16.72
C VAL A 24 35.92 7.06 -16.04
N PHE A 25 35.95 8.38 -15.84
CA PHE A 25 34.81 9.15 -15.32
C PHE A 25 33.61 9.12 -16.29
N LEU A 26 33.83 9.24 -17.60
CA LEU A 26 32.78 9.12 -18.61
C LEU A 26 32.20 7.69 -18.68
N LEU A 27 33.03 6.65 -18.52
CA LEU A 27 32.56 5.26 -18.45
C LEU A 27 31.83 4.96 -17.14
N ALA A 28 32.25 5.56 -16.03
CA ALA A 28 31.53 5.49 -14.76
C ALA A 28 30.19 6.22 -14.82
N LEU A 29 30.14 7.40 -15.46
CA LEU A 29 28.90 8.12 -15.77
C LEU A 29 28.01 7.35 -16.74
N ALA A 30 28.55 6.63 -17.72
CA ALA A 30 27.75 5.77 -18.60
C ALA A 30 27.16 4.54 -17.87
N LYS A 31 27.81 4.07 -16.80
CA LYS A 31 27.29 3.01 -15.92
C LYS A 31 26.34 3.54 -14.84
N PHE A 32 26.53 4.77 -14.34
CA PHE A 32 25.63 5.44 -13.40
C PHE A 32 24.42 6.08 -14.08
N ASN A 33 24.52 6.41 -15.38
CA ASN A 33 23.41 6.73 -16.27
C ASN A 33 22.74 5.47 -16.85
N GLY A 34 22.88 4.33 -16.16
CA GLY A 34 21.80 3.36 -16.08
C GLY A 34 20.57 3.94 -15.36
N ALA A 35 20.22 5.20 -15.62
CA ALA A 35 18.86 5.64 -15.60
C ALA A 35 18.15 4.72 -16.58
N ALA A 36 17.26 3.89 -16.04
CA ALA A 36 16.27 3.20 -16.82
C ALA A 36 15.73 4.21 -17.84
N SER A 37 16.09 4.01 -19.10
CA SER A 37 15.54 4.78 -20.18
C SER A 37 14.07 4.38 -20.21
N PHE A 38 13.24 5.15 -19.50
CA PHE A 38 11.83 5.24 -19.81
C PHE A 38 11.78 5.84 -21.20
N ASN A 39 11.92 4.97 -22.21
CA ASN A 39 11.43 5.27 -23.53
C ASN A 39 9.95 5.58 -23.35
N VAL A 40 9.62 6.87 -23.39
CA VAL A 40 8.26 7.31 -23.69
C VAL A 40 8.01 6.90 -25.13
N LEU A 41 7.70 5.61 -25.29
CA LEU A 41 7.06 5.11 -26.49
C LEU A 41 5.66 5.71 -26.49
N SER A 42 5.52 6.77 -27.26
CA SER A 42 4.25 7.15 -27.89
C SER A 42 3.82 6.01 -28.81
N SER A 43 3.27 4.96 -28.23
CA SER A 43 2.28 4.10 -28.87
C SER A 43 1.20 3.84 -27.83
N ALA A 44 -0.04 3.66 -28.27
CA ALA A 44 -1.12 3.15 -27.45
C ALA A 44 -0.79 1.72 -27.02
N GLN A 45 0.16 1.58 -26.09
CA GLN A 45 0.55 0.30 -25.55
C GLN A 45 -0.47 -0.02 -24.46
N GLN A 46 -1.48 -0.78 -24.86
CA GLN A 46 -2.48 -1.40 -24.00
C GLN A 46 -1.78 -1.97 -22.77
N SER A 47 -2.26 -1.60 -21.59
CA SER A 47 -1.66 -2.08 -20.35
C SER A 47 -1.65 -3.62 -20.36
N PRO A 48 -0.61 -4.30 -19.83
CA PRO A 48 -0.60 -5.77 -19.69
C PRO A 48 -1.80 -6.28 -18.87
N TYR A 49 -2.52 -5.34 -18.26
CA TYR A 49 -3.76 -5.47 -17.55
C TYR A 49 -5.04 -5.48 -18.43
N TYR A 50 -4.95 -5.43 -19.75
CA TYR A 50 -6.12 -5.58 -20.62
C TYR A 50 -5.80 -6.59 -21.73
N ILE A 51 -6.41 -7.78 -21.65
CA ILE A 51 -6.42 -8.77 -22.72
C ILE A 51 -7.82 -8.74 -23.34
N GLU A 52 -7.92 -8.37 -24.63
CA GLU A 52 -9.20 -8.18 -25.36
C GLU A 52 -10.15 -9.40 -25.36
N ASP A 53 -9.64 -10.60 -25.05
CA ASP A 53 -10.33 -11.87 -25.35
C ASP A 53 -11.04 -12.51 -24.13
N GLU A 54 -10.93 -11.93 -22.93
CA GLU A 54 -11.56 -12.45 -21.70
C GLU A 54 -12.13 -11.31 -20.83
N SER A 55 -13.11 -10.60 -21.38
CA SER A 55 -13.76 -9.49 -20.68
C SER A 55 -14.75 -10.01 -19.62
N HIS A 56 -14.22 -10.47 -18.50
CA HIS A 56 -14.99 -10.97 -17.36
C HIS A 56 -15.53 -9.79 -16.54
N TYR A 57 -16.65 -9.21 -16.96
CA TYR A 57 -17.37 -8.20 -16.18
C TYR A 57 -18.41 -8.87 -15.28
N TYR A 58 -18.47 -8.48 -14.01
CA TYR A 58 -19.66 -8.72 -13.21
C TYR A 58 -20.76 -7.73 -13.61
N THR A 59 -21.96 -8.24 -13.85
CA THR A 59 -23.15 -7.44 -14.21
C THR A 59 -24.09 -7.27 -13.02
N TRP A 60 -23.53 -7.17 -11.81
CA TRP A 60 -24.34 -7.05 -10.60
C TRP A 60 -24.88 -5.64 -10.43
N GLU A 61 -26.20 -5.52 -10.33
CA GLU A 61 -26.84 -4.31 -9.83
C GLU A 61 -26.70 -4.27 -8.31
N THR A 62 -25.99 -3.28 -7.77
CA THR A 62 -25.82 -3.12 -6.32
C THR A 62 -26.27 -1.72 -5.89
N PRO A 63 -27.12 -1.57 -4.86
CA PRO A 63 -27.44 -0.25 -4.31
C PRO A 63 -26.20 0.35 -3.62
N SER A 64 -26.19 1.68 -3.44
CA SER A 64 -25.22 2.33 -2.56
C SER A 64 -25.48 1.91 -1.11
N PHE A 65 -24.42 1.53 -0.42
CA PHE A 65 -24.40 1.29 1.02
C PHE A 65 -24.06 2.56 1.80
N PHE A 66 -23.36 3.51 1.16
CA PHE A 66 -22.97 4.78 1.77
C PHE A 66 -23.02 5.93 0.76
N PRO A 67 -24.23 6.28 0.26
CA PRO A 67 -24.38 7.34 -0.74
C PRO A 67 -23.97 8.70 -0.15
N PRO A 68 -23.53 9.67 -0.99
CA PRO A 68 -23.32 11.05 -0.57
C PRO A 68 -24.54 11.64 0.14
N LEU A 69 -24.31 12.64 1.00
CA LEU A 69 -25.37 13.35 1.70
C LEU A 69 -26.29 14.07 0.70
N GLN A 70 -27.58 14.11 1.04
CA GLN A 70 -28.53 14.94 0.30
C GLN A 70 -28.13 16.42 0.46
N PRO A 71 -28.26 17.25 -0.60
CA PRO A 71 -27.89 18.65 -0.54
C PRO A 71 -28.62 19.34 0.63
N PRO A 72 -27.90 20.02 1.54
CA PRO A 72 -28.54 20.64 2.70
C PRO A 72 -29.47 21.77 2.24
N HIS A 73 -30.67 21.84 2.79
CA HIS A 73 -31.58 22.97 2.54
C HIS A 73 -31.03 24.32 3.04
N ASN A 74 -30.07 24.32 3.99
CA ASN A 74 -29.57 25.51 4.69
C ASN A 74 -28.04 25.71 4.68
N GLY A 75 -27.28 24.95 3.85
CA GLY A 75 -25.83 25.15 3.71
C GLY A 75 -24.93 24.67 4.86
N ASP A 76 -25.48 23.94 5.85
CA ASP A 76 -24.69 23.20 6.84
C ASP A 76 -24.25 21.85 6.26
N THR A 77 -22.99 21.45 6.42
CA THR A 77 -22.44 20.21 5.84
C THR A 77 -22.92 18.94 6.54
N GLY A 78 -23.71 19.06 7.61
CA GLY A 78 -24.29 17.92 8.33
C GLY A 78 -23.24 17.03 9.00
N ASP A 79 -23.69 15.91 9.55
CA ASP A 79 -22.78 14.84 9.98
C ASP A 79 -22.29 14.08 8.74
N LEU A 80 -20.99 14.17 8.44
CA LEU A 80 -20.40 13.49 7.28
C LEU A 80 -20.50 11.95 7.36
N CYS A 81 -20.75 11.40 8.56
CA CYS A 81 -21.02 9.99 8.79
C CYS A 81 -22.49 9.59 8.69
N GLU A 82 -23.40 10.54 8.43
CA GLU A 82 -24.80 10.22 8.19
C GLU A 82 -24.93 9.23 7.02
N GLY A 83 -25.69 8.16 7.27
CA GLY A 83 -25.89 7.06 6.32
C GLY A 83 -24.78 6.00 6.33
N PHE A 84 -23.71 6.12 7.12
CA PHE A 84 -22.67 5.10 7.17
C PHE A 84 -23.24 3.77 7.71
N PRO A 85 -23.02 2.63 7.03
CA PRO A 85 -23.62 1.36 7.39
C PRO A 85 -22.86 0.68 8.54
N THR A 86 -22.89 1.29 9.73
CA THR A 86 -22.15 0.84 10.93
C THR A 86 -22.44 -0.61 11.32
N HIS A 87 -23.63 -1.13 10.99
CA HIS A 87 -23.98 -2.54 11.21
C HIS A 87 -23.05 -3.52 10.46
N LEU A 88 -22.45 -3.11 9.33
CA LEU A 88 -21.47 -3.92 8.59
C LEU A 88 -20.15 -4.07 9.34
N LEU A 89 -19.81 -3.17 10.27
CA LEU A 89 -18.59 -3.25 11.08
C LEU A 89 -18.60 -4.43 12.07
N GLY A 90 -19.76 -5.07 12.30
CA GLY A 90 -19.81 -6.35 12.99
C GLY A 90 -19.22 -7.51 12.18
N LYS A 91 -19.08 -7.34 10.86
CA LYS A 91 -18.57 -8.34 9.90
C LYS A 91 -17.29 -7.92 9.22
N VAL A 92 -17.07 -6.62 9.05
CA VAL A 92 -15.87 -6.04 8.43
C VAL A 92 -14.97 -5.48 9.53
N GLN A 93 -13.78 -6.06 9.66
CA GLN A 93 -12.74 -5.54 10.53
C GLN A 93 -11.79 -4.67 9.72
N VAL A 94 -11.71 -3.38 10.06
CA VAL A 94 -10.76 -2.44 9.46
C VAL A 94 -9.49 -2.40 10.30
N VAL A 95 -8.35 -2.60 9.65
CA VAL A 95 -7.03 -2.65 10.26
C VAL A 95 -6.19 -1.54 9.65
N MET A 96 -5.73 -0.61 10.49
CA MET A 96 -4.92 0.52 10.06
C MET A 96 -3.47 0.31 10.49
N LYS A 97 -2.57 0.28 9.51
CA LYS A 97 -1.13 0.36 9.75
C LYS A 97 -0.68 1.82 9.71
N THR A 98 0.17 2.20 10.65
CA THR A 98 0.88 3.49 10.67
C THR A 98 2.34 3.27 11.09
N GLY A 99 3.16 4.30 10.99
CA GLY A 99 4.47 4.32 11.65
C GLY A 99 4.79 5.63 12.36
N THR A 100 5.91 5.60 13.06
CA THR A 100 6.55 6.76 13.67
C THR A 100 6.79 7.83 12.58
N GLY A 101 6.26 9.03 12.82
CA GLY A 101 6.34 10.16 11.87
C GLY A 101 5.12 10.32 10.97
N GLU A 102 4.15 9.41 11.03
CA GLU A 102 2.91 9.49 10.24
C GLU A 102 1.71 10.02 11.04
N SER A 103 1.91 10.44 12.29
CA SER A 103 0.83 10.85 13.20
C SER A 103 -0.11 11.92 12.60
N ALA A 104 0.40 12.84 11.79
CA ALA A 104 -0.42 13.83 11.09
C ALA A 104 -1.33 13.20 10.02
N LYS A 105 -0.83 12.24 9.24
CA LYS A 105 -1.62 11.47 8.26
C LYS A 105 -2.67 10.63 8.97
N THR A 106 -2.26 9.90 10.00
CA THR A 106 -3.14 9.02 10.79
C THR A 106 -4.25 9.81 11.46
N LYS A 107 -3.93 10.95 12.07
CA LYS A 107 -4.93 11.85 12.64
C LYS A 107 -5.92 12.34 11.59
N ALA A 108 -5.43 12.81 10.43
CA ALA A 108 -6.30 13.27 9.36
C ALA A 108 -7.21 12.14 8.85
N HIS A 109 -6.69 10.93 8.70
CA HIS A 109 -7.45 9.76 8.28
C HIS A 109 -8.56 9.42 9.28
N LEU A 110 -8.22 9.36 10.58
CA LEU A 110 -9.18 9.11 11.68
C LEU A 110 -10.26 10.18 11.79
N GLU A 111 -9.92 11.45 11.53
CA GLU A 111 -10.87 12.57 11.55
C GLU A 111 -11.71 12.69 10.27
N THR A 112 -11.41 11.89 9.23
CA THR A 112 -12.06 12.00 7.91
C THR A 112 -12.56 10.64 7.40
N VAL A 113 -11.86 10.01 6.46
CA VAL A 113 -12.30 8.81 5.74
C VAL A 113 -12.58 7.61 6.65
N SER A 114 -11.98 7.53 7.84
CA SER A 114 -12.30 6.48 8.83
C SER A 114 -13.04 6.98 10.07
N SER A 115 -13.52 8.23 10.08
CA SER A 115 -14.22 8.82 11.23
C SER A 115 -15.49 8.07 11.62
N CYS A 116 -16.15 7.41 10.66
CA CYS A 116 -17.37 6.66 10.87
C CYS A 116 -17.12 5.21 11.34
N ILE A 117 -15.86 4.78 11.38
CA ILE A 117 -15.47 3.39 11.66
C ILE A 117 -15.21 3.22 13.14
N THR A 118 -16.13 2.57 13.84
CA THR A 118 -16.09 2.46 15.30
C THR A 118 -15.23 1.29 15.81
N ASN A 119 -14.73 0.42 14.93
CA ASN A 119 -14.03 -0.81 15.29
C ASN A 119 -12.58 -0.89 14.78
N ILE A 120 -11.95 0.22 14.41
CA ILE A 120 -10.57 0.24 13.89
C ILE A 120 -9.60 -0.48 14.85
N LEU A 121 -8.79 -1.39 14.30
CA LEU A 121 -7.60 -1.92 14.95
C LEU A 121 -6.37 -1.20 14.39
N GLY A 122 -5.69 -0.42 15.24
CA GLY A 122 -4.47 0.29 14.86
C GLY A 122 -3.22 -0.50 15.21
N PHE A 123 -2.29 -0.61 14.26
CA PHE A 123 -0.96 -1.18 14.47
C PHE A 123 0.13 -0.19 14.05
N SER A 124 1.13 -0.02 14.90
CA SER A 124 2.25 0.90 14.71
C SER A 124 3.58 0.23 15.07
N ASP A 125 4.69 0.93 14.86
CA ASP A 125 6.01 0.54 15.37
C ASP A 125 6.19 0.87 16.86
N PHE A 126 5.22 1.55 17.48
CA PHE A 126 5.23 1.83 18.91
C PHE A 126 3.80 1.93 19.47
N GLU A 127 3.63 1.72 20.78
CA GLU A 127 2.33 1.84 21.43
C GLU A 127 1.98 3.32 21.64
N GLU A 128 0.95 3.81 20.95
CA GLU A 128 0.59 5.22 21.00
C GLU A 128 -0.92 5.44 20.92
N LYS A 129 -1.35 6.66 21.27
CA LYS A 129 -2.74 7.09 21.14
C LYS A 129 -2.84 8.23 20.14
N ILE A 130 -3.55 7.99 19.04
CA ILE A 130 -3.79 8.99 17.98
C ILE A 130 -5.30 9.20 17.84
N GLY A 131 -5.77 10.44 17.95
CA GLY A 131 -7.18 10.77 17.69
C GLY A 131 -8.19 10.03 18.58
N GLY A 132 -7.80 9.58 19.78
CA GLY A 132 -8.65 8.78 20.66
C GLY A 132 -8.51 7.26 20.49
N HIS A 133 -7.83 6.80 19.44
CA HIS A 133 -7.61 5.39 19.13
C HIS A 133 -6.26 4.90 19.66
N GLN A 134 -6.24 3.68 20.21
CA GLN A 134 -5.00 3.01 20.60
C GLN A 134 -4.39 2.31 19.39
N PHE A 135 -3.10 2.53 19.17
CA PHE A 135 -2.28 1.82 18.22
C PHE A 135 -1.33 0.89 18.97
N ILE A 136 -1.33 -0.37 18.58
CA ILE A 136 -0.56 -1.43 19.22
C ILE A 136 0.84 -1.48 18.60
N ASP A 137 1.89 -1.53 19.43
CA ASP A 137 3.25 -1.86 19.00
C ASP A 137 3.28 -3.30 18.47
N ILE A 138 3.19 -3.45 17.15
CA ILE A 138 3.17 -4.78 16.53
C ILE A 138 4.58 -5.36 16.36
N LEU A 139 5.61 -4.52 16.42
CA LEU A 139 7.00 -4.94 16.36
C LEU A 139 7.46 -5.51 17.70
N GLY A 140 6.89 -5.04 18.81
CA GLY A 140 7.13 -5.57 20.15
C GLY A 140 6.65 -7.02 20.35
N ASP A 141 5.72 -7.48 19.51
CA ASP A 141 5.23 -8.87 19.50
C ASP A 141 6.16 -9.83 18.72
N LEU A 142 7.22 -9.32 18.08
CA LEU A 142 8.14 -10.13 17.30
C LEU A 142 9.14 -10.90 18.18
N PRO A 143 9.56 -12.11 17.75
CA PRO A 143 10.57 -12.87 18.47
C PRO A 143 11.90 -12.12 18.65
N PRO A 144 12.67 -12.39 19.72
CA PRO A 144 13.96 -11.75 19.96
C PRO A 144 14.99 -11.88 18.82
N SER A 145 14.82 -12.86 17.92
CA SER A 145 15.67 -13.02 16.73
C SER A 145 15.67 -11.76 15.85
N TYR A 146 14.53 -11.08 15.73
CA TYR A 146 14.41 -9.84 14.97
C TYR A 146 15.24 -8.68 15.54
N HIS A 147 15.42 -8.63 16.85
CA HIS A 147 16.15 -7.53 17.52
C HIS A 147 17.65 -7.53 17.17
N SER A 148 18.17 -8.64 16.65
CA SER A 148 19.55 -8.74 16.17
C SER A 148 19.73 -8.17 14.75
N HIS A 149 18.64 -7.94 14.02
CA HIS A 149 18.68 -7.42 12.66
C HIS A 149 19.04 -5.92 12.67
N PRO A 150 19.95 -5.43 11.80
CA PRO A 150 20.41 -4.03 11.82
C PRO A 150 19.28 -2.99 11.72
N ASP A 151 18.22 -3.31 10.96
CA ASP A 151 17.09 -2.40 10.81
C ASP A 151 16.27 -2.21 12.11
N PHE A 152 16.38 -3.12 13.10
CA PHE A 152 15.76 -2.97 14.43
C PHE A 152 16.49 -1.99 15.35
N ALA A 153 17.65 -1.46 14.94
CA ALA A 153 18.32 -0.39 15.67
C ALA A 153 17.42 0.86 15.78
N ALA A 154 16.67 1.18 14.72
CA ALA A 154 15.72 2.28 14.72
C ALA A 154 14.59 2.04 15.74
N TYR A 155 14.00 0.84 15.76
CA TYR A 155 12.95 0.47 16.72
C TYR A 155 13.47 0.58 18.17
N SER A 156 14.68 0.10 18.42
CA SER A 156 15.31 0.16 19.75
C SER A 156 15.53 1.62 20.20
N ALA A 157 15.98 2.49 19.29
CA ALA A 157 16.18 3.91 19.57
C ALA A 157 14.84 4.64 19.82
N GLN A 158 13.79 4.32 19.07
CA GLN A 158 12.45 4.87 19.25
C GLN A 158 11.89 4.49 20.62
N LYS A 159 12.00 3.20 20.99
CA LYS A 159 11.56 2.69 22.29
C LYS A 159 12.30 3.34 23.45
N GLN A 160 13.62 3.47 23.35
CA GLN A 160 14.41 4.17 24.36
C GLN A 160 14.03 5.65 24.48
N ALA A 161 13.83 6.35 23.36
CA ALA A 161 13.41 7.76 23.39
C ALA A 161 12.05 7.92 24.09
N HIS A 162 11.11 7.04 23.80
CA HIS A 162 9.82 7.04 24.47
C HIS A 162 9.93 6.76 25.97
N ASP A 163 10.68 5.73 26.37
CA ASP A 163 10.88 5.36 27.79
C ASP A 163 11.54 6.50 28.60
N GLU A 164 12.36 7.31 27.94
CA GLU A 164 12.99 8.51 28.50
C GLU A 164 12.11 9.78 28.41
N GLY A 165 10.89 9.68 27.85
CA GLY A 165 9.97 10.81 27.66
C GLY A 165 10.45 11.84 26.63
N ARG A 166 11.37 11.43 25.74
CA ARG A 166 11.87 12.27 24.65
C ARG A 166 11.01 12.13 23.40
N PRO A 167 10.92 13.17 22.55
CA PRO A 167 10.31 13.04 21.24
C PRO A 167 11.00 11.93 20.44
N VAL A 168 10.20 11.06 19.83
CA VAL A 168 10.70 10.08 18.88
C VAL A 168 10.99 10.81 17.58
N GLU A 169 12.27 10.92 17.23
CA GLU A 169 12.69 11.56 15.98
C GLU A 169 12.40 10.66 14.77
N TYR A 170 11.97 11.28 13.67
CA TYR A 170 11.83 10.58 12.39
C TYR A 170 13.21 10.14 11.89
N SER A 171 13.38 8.84 11.69
CA SER A 171 14.53 8.28 10.99
C SER A 171 14.19 8.11 9.51
N PRO A 172 15.03 8.60 8.58
CA PRO A 172 14.91 8.31 7.14
C PRO A 172 14.95 6.81 6.81
N GLU A 173 15.41 5.98 7.73
CA GLU A 173 15.44 4.52 7.65
C GLU A 173 14.24 3.87 8.38
N GLY A 174 13.39 4.65 9.05
CA GLY A 174 12.23 4.16 9.80
C GLY A 174 11.24 3.38 8.92
N TRP A 175 11.14 3.72 7.63
CA TRP A 175 10.35 2.95 6.67
C TRP A 175 10.82 1.50 6.52
N LYS A 176 12.09 1.20 6.82
CA LYS A 176 12.61 -0.18 6.77
C LYS A 176 11.98 -1.08 7.83
N LEU A 177 11.53 -0.52 8.96
CA LEU A 177 10.82 -1.26 9.99
C LEU A 177 9.42 -1.67 9.53
N ASP A 178 8.84 -0.89 8.62
CA ASP A 178 7.46 -1.06 8.19
C ASP A 178 7.21 -2.44 7.57
N ARG A 179 8.21 -2.99 6.85
CA ARG A 179 8.12 -4.32 6.26
C ARG A 179 7.87 -5.43 7.29
N PHE A 180 8.31 -5.25 8.53
CA PHE A 180 8.14 -6.24 9.59
C PHE A 180 6.77 -6.20 10.26
N LYS A 181 5.92 -5.20 9.95
CA LYS A 181 4.58 -5.07 10.53
C LYS A 181 3.55 -5.98 9.86
N PHE A 182 3.68 -6.28 8.56
CA PHE A 182 2.65 -6.94 7.76
C PHE A 182 2.25 -8.33 8.26
N LEU A 183 3.23 -9.21 8.49
CA LEU A 183 2.98 -10.57 8.96
C LEU A 183 2.35 -10.61 10.37
N PRO A 184 2.95 -10.00 11.42
CA PRO A 184 2.36 -10.04 12.75
C PRO A 184 1.03 -9.27 12.84
N MET A 185 0.83 -8.22 12.04
CA MET A 185 -0.44 -7.50 11.96
C MET A 185 -1.59 -8.43 11.50
N VAL A 186 -1.35 -9.29 10.52
CA VAL A 186 -2.36 -10.26 10.05
C VAL A 186 -2.68 -11.30 11.12
N ASP A 187 -1.65 -11.87 11.77
CA ASP A 187 -1.82 -12.79 12.91
C ASP A 187 -2.68 -12.12 14.01
N LYS A 188 -2.27 -10.93 14.44
CA LYS A 188 -2.89 -10.20 15.55
C LYS A 188 -4.32 -9.74 15.24
N ALA A 189 -4.57 -9.31 14.00
CA ALA A 189 -5.92 -8.93 13.58
C ALA A 189 -6.88 -10.12 13.69
N TYR A 190 -6.46 -11.31 13.26
CA TYR A 190 -7.27 -12.52 13.38
C TYR A 190 -7.44 -12.97 14.84
N GLU A 191 -6.38 -12.94 15.65
CA GLU A 191 -6.43 -13.22 17.10
C GLU A 191 -7.48 -12.33 17.80
N LEU A 192 -7.52 -11.04 17.49
CA LEU A 192 -8.43 -10.08 18.11
C LEU A 192 -9.86 -10.14 17.55
N ARG A 193 -10.04 -10.64 16.33
CA ARG A 193 -11.33 -10.60 15.59
C ARG A 193 -11.59 -11.89 14.80
N PRO A 194 -11.58 -13.07 15.43
CA PRO A 194 -11.64 -14.36 14.72
C PRO A 194 -12.98 -14.61 14.01
N HIS A 195 -14.01 -13.80 14.30
CA HIS A 195 -15.36 -13.95 13.75
C HIS A 195 -15.70 -12.95 12.64
N ALA A 196 -14.79 -12.02 12.30
CA ALA A 196 -14.98 -11.13 11.16
C ALA A 196 -15.09 -11.95 9.87
N ASP A 197 -15.96 -11.51 8.96
CA ASP A 197 -16.11 -12.07 7.62
C ASP A 197 -15.01 -11.54 6.68
N TRP A 198 -14.59 -10.29 6.88
CA TRP A 198 -13.61 -9.58 6.07
C TRP A 198 -12.62 -8.81 6.93
N PHE A 199 -11.35 -8.86 6.55
CA PHE A 199 -10.27 -8.06 7.13
C PHE A 199 -9.75 -7.11 6.07
N VAL A 200 -9.87 -5.81 6.31
CA VAL A 200 -9.53 -4.74 5.37
C VAL A 200 -8.33 -4.00 5.95
N PHE A 201 -7.18 -4.12 5.30
CA PHE A 201 -5.92 -3.54 5.75
C PHE A 201 -5.62 -2.29 4.92
N ILE A 202 -5.40 -1.17 5.60
CA ILE A 202 -5.14 0.15 5.02
C ILE A 202 -3.96 0.82 5.72
N GLU A 203 -3.31 1.76 5.04
CA GLU A 203 -2.24 2.59 5.61
C GLU A 203 -2.71 4.04 5.82
N ALA A 204 -1.98 4.80 6.63
CA ALA A 204 -2.38 6.14 7.06
C ALA A 204 -2.55 7.18 5.94
N ASP A 205 -1.98 6.95 4.76
CA ASP A 205 -2.08 7.80 3.57
C ASP A 205 -2.85 7.16 2.40
N VAL A 206 -3.64 6.11 2.69
CA VAL A 206 -4.50 5.45 1.71
C VAL A 206 -5.94 5.92 1.89
N TYR A 207 -6.51 6.56 0.87
CA TYR A 207 -7.92 6.96 0.89
C TYR A 207 -8.79 5.80 0.39
N TYR A 208 -9.82 5.42 1.15
CA TYR A 208 -10.75 4.33 0.82
C TYR A 208 -12.16 4.85 0.55
N PHE A 209 -12.70 4.55 -0.63
CA PHE A 209 -14.11 4.75 -0.96
C PHE A 209 -14.92 3.58 -0.39
N TRP A 210 -15.44 3.76 0.83
CA TRP A 210 -16.10 2.68 1.58
C TRP A 210 -17.35 2.12 0.90
N ASP A 211 -18.10 2.94 0.15
CA ASP A 211 -19.26 2.47 -0.61
C ASP A 211 -18.85 1.41 -1.65
N THR A 212 -17.79 1.69 -2.42
CA THR A 212 -17.23 0.75 -3.40
C THR A 212 -16.80 -0.55 -2.73
N LEU A 213 -16.13 -0.47 -1.58
CA LEU A 213 -15.72 -1.66 -0.84
C LEU A 213 -16.92 -2.48 -0.38
N PHE A 214 -17.93 -1.87 0.25
CA PHE A 214 -19.09 -2.62 0.75
C PHE A 214 -19.88 -3.28 -0.38
N ARG A 215 -20.02 -2.60 -1.53
CA ARG A 215 -20.61 -3.20 -2.73
C ARG A 215 -19.81 -4.40 -3.22
N LEU A 216 -18.48 -4.30 -3.28
CA LEU A 216 -17.61 -5.43 -3.66
C LEU A 216 -17.79 -6.62 -2.71
N LEU A 217 -17.72 -6.38 -1.39
CA LEU A 217 -17.79 -7.45 -0.38
C LEU A 217 -19.18 -8.09 -0.30
N HIS A 218 -20.25 -7.35 -0.59
CA HIS A 218 -21.62 -7.88 -0.59
C HIS A 218 -21.84 -8.99 -1.62
N GLN A 219 -21.01 -9.05 -2.66
CA GLN A 219 -21.14 -10.01 -3.77
C GLN A 219 -20.33 -11.29 -3.57
N LEU A 220 -19.48 -11.33 -2.56
CA LEU A 220 -18.52 -12.41 -2.35
C LEU A 220 -18.90 -13.24 -1.12
N ASP A 221 -18.64 -14.54 -1.17
CA ASP A 221 -18.81 -15.43 -0.03
C ASP A 221 -17.57 -15.36 0.88
N PRO A 222 -17.66 -14.78 2.09
CA PRO A 222 -16.51 -14.64 2.98
C PRO A 222 -15.98 -15.99 3.50
N SER A 223 -16.70 -17.09 3.31
CA SER A 223 -16.22 -18.44 3.65
C SER A 223 -15.21 -18.99 2.62
N LYS A 224 -15.16 -18.43 1.42
CA LYS A 224 -14.20 -18.78 0.37
C LYS A 224 -12.88 -18.02 0.55
N PRO A 225 -11.75 -18.55 0.06
CA PRO A 225 -10.47 -17.89 0.19
C PRO A 225 -10.31 -16.76 -0.85
N HIS A 226 -10.53 -15.54 -0.40
CA HIS A 226 -10.25 -14.30 -1.14
C HIS A 226 -9.05 -13.57 -0.58
N TYR A 227 -8.11 -13.23 -1.47
CA TYR A 227 -7.02 -12.27 -1.27
C TYR A 227 -7.11 -11.23 -2.37
N MET A 228 -7.48 -10.00 -2.05
CA MET A 228 -7.81 -8.96 -3.03
C MET A 228 -6.96 -7.70 -2.82
N GLY A 229 -6.54 -7.08 -3.92
CA GLY A 229 -5.83 -5.79 -3.88
C GLY A 229 -5.25 -5.38 -5.23
N SER A 230 -4.45 -4.32 -5.21
CA SER A 230 -3.70 -3.87 -6.40
C SER A 230 -2.50 -4.80 -6.65
N PRO A 231 -2.31 -5.36 -7.85
CA PRO A 231 -1.16 -6.21 -8.14
C PRO A 231 0.15 -5.43 -8.14
N ALA A 232 1.14 -5.95 -7.42
CA ALA A 232 2.54 -5.59 -7.56
C ALA A 232 3.39 -6.85 -7.80
N PRO A 233 4.46 -6.76 -8.63
CA PRO A 233 5.29 -7.91 -8.94
C PRO A 233 6.14 -8.33 -7.74
N GLY A 234 5.96 -9.58 -7.30
CA GLY A 234 6.77 -10.23 -6.28
C GLY A 234 7.98 -10.97 -6.84
N ARG A 235 8.66 -11.72 -5.97
CA ARG A 235 9.71 -12.66 -6.40
C ARG A 235 9.10 -13.79 -7.23
N ASP A 236 9.93 -14.40 -8.07
CA ASP A 236 9.62 -15.65 -8.77
C ASP A 236 8.37 -15.58 -9.68
N GLY A 237 8.05 -14.40 -10.22
CA GLY A 237 6.93 -14.21 -11.14
C GLY A 237 5.54 -14.19 -10.47
N THR A 238 5.50 -14.13 -9.13
CA THR A 238 4.24 -14.01 -8.38
C THR A 238 3.78 -12.55 -8.27
N TYR A 239 2.51 -12.34 -7.91
CA TYR A 239 1.96 -11.02 -7.60
C TYR A 239 1.44 -10.99 -6.17
N PHE A 240 1.63 -9.85 -5.51
CA PHE A 240 1.10 -9.57 -4.17
C PHE A 240 0.23 -8.31 -4.18
N ALA A 241 -0.64 -8.16 -3.18
CA ALA A 241 -1.43 -6.96 -3.02
C ALA A 241 -0.55 -5.82 -2.48
N TYR A 242 -0.40 -4.76 -3.26
CA TYR A 242 0.35 -3.56 -2.88
C TYR A 242 -0.27 -2.87 -1.65
N GLY A 243 0.50 -2.75 -0.57
CA GLY A 243 0.04 -2.16 0.70
C GLY A 243 -0.49 -0.73 0.56
N GLY A 244 0.12 0.06 -0.34
CA GLY A 244 -0.29 1.44 -0.62
C GLY A 244 -1.66 1.59 -1.31
N ALA A 245 -2.30 0.50 -1.75
CA ALA A 245 -3.70 0.50 -2.18
C ALA A 245 -4.63 -0.18 -1.16
N GLY A 246 -4.08 -0.59 -0.01
CA GLY A 246 -4.67 -1.53 0.92
C GLY A 246 -4.98 -2.89 0.29
N PHE A 247 -5.47 -3.80 1.12
CA PHE A 247 -5.81 -5.16 0.70
C PHE A 247 -6.88 -5.78 1.58
N VAL A 248 -7.55 -6.80 1.06
CA VAL A 248 -8.64 -7.49 1.76
C VAL A 248 -8.38 -8.98 1.81
N ILE A 249 -8.59 -9.56 3.00
CA ILE A 249 -8.51 -10.99 3.25
C ILE A 249 -9.86 -11.45 3.82
N SER A 250 -10.45 -12.47 3.18
CA SER A 250 -11.66 -13.14 3.69
C SER A 250 -11.41 -13.99 4.94
N ARG A 251 -12.47 -14.26 5.70
CA ARG A 251 -12.44 -15.25 6.79
C ARG A 251 -12.01 -16.64 6.32
N GLY A 252 -12.45 -17.06 5.15
CA GLY A 252 -12.07 -18.34 4.55
C GLY A 252 -10.56 -18.47 4.40
N LEU A 253 -9.91 -17.43 3.87
CA LEU A 253 -8.45 -17.39 3.74
C LEU A 253 -7.75 -17.23 5.08
N MET A 254 -8.23 -16.35 5.98
CA MET A 254 -7.65 -16.23 7.32
C MET A 254 -7.61 -17.58 8.06
N LYS A 255 -8.69 -18.36 8.01
CA LYS A 255 -8.73 -19.69 8.64
C LYS A 255 -7.69 -20.66 8.07
N GLN A 256 -7.42 -20.60 6.76
CA GLN A 256 -6.39 -21.43 6.14
C GLN A 256 -5.00 -20.96 6.54
N LEU A 257 -4.77 -19.64 6.52
CA LEU A 257 -3.49 -19.04 6.89
C LEU A 257 -3.15 -19.27 8.37
N MET A 258 -4.16 -19.31 9.24
CA MET A 258 -4.01 -19.53 10.69
C MET A 258 -4.16 -21.01 11.10
N ALA A 259 -4.20 -21.94 10.15
CA ALA A 259 -4.36 -23.37 10.45
C ALA A 259 -3.11 -24.00 11.09
N GLY A 260 -1.94 -23.38 10.89
CA GLY A 260 -0.69 -23.78 11.54
C GLY A 260 -0.58 -23.26 12.98
N SER A 261 0.29 -23.88 13.78
CA SER A 261 0.56 -23.45 15.15
C SER A 261 1.61 -22.33 15.26
N THR A 262 2.28 -22.02 14.16
CA THR A 262 3.39 -21.06 14.11
C THR A 262 2.90 -19.74 13.52
N LYS A 263 3.21 -18.62 14.19
CA LYS A 263 2.92 -17.27 13.69
C LYS A 263 3.61 -17.03 12.35
N LEU A 264 2.97 -16.25 11.48
CA LEU A 264 3.52 -15.92 10.16
C LEU A 264 4.87 -15.24 10.27
N SER A 265 5.05 -14.33 11.24
CA SER A 265 6.32 -13.66 11.47
C SER A 265 7.45 -14.64 11.79
N VAL A 266 7.18 -15.71 12.55
CA VAL A 266 8.19 -16.72 12.85
C VAL A 266 8.51 -17.56 11.61
N GLN A 267 7.48 -18.02 10.91
CA GLN A 267 7.64 -18.94 9.78
C GLN A 267 8.30 -18.28 8.57
N TYR A 268 8.05 -17.00 8.34
CA TYR A 268 8.51 -16.25 7.17
C TYR A 268 9.53 -15.15 7.53
N GLN A 269 10.19 -15.27 8.69
CA GLN A 269 11.20 -14.31 9.15
C GLN A 269 12.30 -14.07 8.11
N GLU A 270 12.92 -15.14 7.60
CA GLU A 270 13.99 -15.04 6.61
C GLU A 270 13.56 -14.26 5.36
N TYR A 271 12.33 -14.48 4.88
CA TYR A 271 11.81 -13.75 3.73
C TYR A 271 11.61 -12.27 4.07
N ALA A 272 10.99 -11.95 5.21
CA ALA A 272 10.76 -10.57 5.64
C ALA A 272 12.06 -9.79 5.88
N GLU A 273 13.12 -10.45 6.34
CA GLU A 273 14.43 -9.83 6.56
C GLU A 273 15.14 -9.49 5.24
N ASN A 274 15.02 -10.36 4.24
CA ASN A 274 15.74 -10.27 2.98
C ASN A 274 14.96 -9.57 1.86
N ASP A 275 13.69 -9.20 2.06
CA ASP A 275 12.88 -8.44 1.10
C ASP A 275 12.80 -6.95 1.45
N CYS A 276 12.58 -6.11 0.45
CA CYS A 276 12.36 -4.68 0.66
C CYS A 276 11.02 -4.40 1.33
N CYS A 277 10.06 -5.31 1.15
CA CYS A 277 8.66 -4.96 1.10
C CYS A 277 7.83 -5.98 1.89
N GLY A 278 7.12 -5.52 2.92
CA GLY A 278 6.39 -6.41 3.84
C GLY A 278 5.11 -6.99 3.27
N ASP A 279 4.47 -6.26 2.36
CA ASP A 279 3.35 -6.72 1.54
C ASP A 279 3.76 -7.86 0.60
N ALA A 280 4.97 -7.80 0.03
CA ALA A 280 5.57 -8.91 -0.73
C ALA A 280 5.78 -10.16 0.15
N ALA A 281 6.29 -9.98 1.37
CA ALA A 281 6.45 -11.08 2.33
C ALA A 281 5.11 -11.72 2.71
N LEU A 282 4.06 -10.91 2.92
CA LEU A 282 2.71 -11.40 3.19
C LEU A 282 2.12 -12.16 1.99
N GLY A 283 2.25 -11.62 0.77
CA GLY A 283 1.80 -12.29 -0.44
C GLY A 283 2.48 -13.65 -0.64
N TYR A 284 3.79 -13.70 -0.41
CA TYR A 284 4.55 -14.96 -0.42
C TYR A 284 4.05 -15.95 0.64
N ALA A 285 3.83 -15.48 1.88
CA ALA A 285 3.31 -16.31 2.96
C ALA A 285 1.93 -16.91 2.63
N ILE A 286 1.01 -16.09 2.12
CA ILE A 286 -0.32 -16.53 1.69
C ILE A 286 -0.21 -17.61 0.60
N MET A 287 0.56 -17.34 -0.45
CA MET A 287 0.71 -18.27 -1.57
C MET A 287 1.35 -19.59 -1.11
N ASN A 288 2.42 -19.54 -0.32
CA ASN A 288 3.15 -20.74 0.09
C ASN A 288 2.36 -21.59 1.11
N GLN A 289 1.57 -20.96 1.98
CA GLN A 289 0.81 -21.69 3.01
C GLN A 289 -0.54 -22.22 2.53
N THR A 290 -1.17 -21.53 1.57
CA THR A 290 -2.57 -21.82 1.18
C THR A 290 -2.76 -22.12 -0.29
N GLY A 291 -1.77 -21.80 -1.15
CA GLY A 291 -1.89 -21.88 -2.61
C GLY A 291 -2.80 -20.81 -3.22
N VAL A 292 -3.35 -19.90 -2.41
CA VAL A 292 -4.25 -18.84 -2.88
C VAL A 292 -3.44 -17.73 -3.53
N ARG A 293 -3.80 -17.40 -4.76
CA ARG A 293 -3.20 -16.30 -5.53
C ARG A 293 -3.96 -15.00 -5.31
N LEU A 294 -3.28 -13.88 -5.55
CA LEU A 294 -3.91 -12.56 -5.56
C LEU A 294 -5.02 -12.49 -6.61
N GLN A 295 -6.19 -12.03 -6.18
CA GLN A 295 -7.23 -11.50 -7.05
C GLN A 295 -6.86 -10.05 -7.37
N ALA A 296 -6.19 -9.86 -8.50
CA ALA A 296 -5.66 -8.59 -8.95
C ALA A 296 -6.79 -7.68 -9.44
N LEU A 297 -7.20 -6.71 -8.61
CA LEU A 297 -8.35 -5.84 -8.85
C LEU A 297 -7.92 -4.39 -9.14
N TYR A 298 -6.95 -4.21 -10.05
CA TYR A 298 -6.65 -2.89 -10.64
C TYR A 298 -7.63 -2.63 -11.80
N PRO A 299 -8.12 -1.39 -12.03
CA PRO A 299 -7.83 -0.15 -11.31
C PRO A 299 -8.73 0.15 -10.10
N THR A 300 -9.60 -0.78 -9.67
CA THR A 300 -10.46 -0.55 -8.49
C THR A 300 -9.62 -0.28 -7.24
N PHE A 301 -8.69 -1.17 -6.91
CA PHE A 301 -7.61 -0.87 -5.97
C PHE A 301 -6.52 -0.11 -6.73
N ALA A 302 -6.58 1.22 -6.74
CA ALA A 302 -5.52 2.02 -7.36
C ALA A 302 -4.46 2.40 -6.32
N GLY A 303 -3.20 2.10 -6.63
CA GLY A 303 -2.05 2.69 -5.95
C GLY A 303 -1.67 4.08 -6.49
N ASP A 304 -2.56 4.70 -7.27
CA ASP A 304 -2.34 5.97 -7.95
C ASP A 304 -2.48 7.14 -6.95
N GLU A 305 -1.65 8.18 -7.11
CA GLU A 305 -1.85 9.46 -6.41
C GLU A 305 -3.06 10.18 -7.02
N LEU A 306 -3.77 11.00 -6.24
CA LEU A 306 -4.96 11.72 -6.71
C LEU A 306 -4.71 12.52 -8.01
N ALA A 307 -3.56 13.20 -8.12
CA ALA A 307 -3.21 13.98 -9.32
C ALA A 307 -2.85 13.13 -10.54
N GLY A 308 -2.53 11.85 -10.33
CA GLY A 308 -2.16 10.88 -11.36
C GLY A 308 -3.32 10.02 -11.87
N VAL A 309 -4.51 10.12 -11.25
CA VAL A 309 -5.69 9.37 -11.67
C VAL A 309 -6.07 9.75 -13.10
N LYS A 310 -6.08 8.76 -13.98
CA LYS A 310 -6.52 8.91 -15.38
C LYS A 310 -7.96 8.43 -15.52
N VAL A 311 -8.76 9.21 -16.24
CA VAL A 311 -10.11 8.83 -16.67
C VAL A 311 -10.06 8.62 -18.19
N ASP A 312 -9.61 7.43 -18.59
CA ASP A 312 -9.55 6.98 -19.99
C ASP A 312 -10.60 5.89 -20.25
N GLN A 313 -10.69 5.41 -21.49
CA GLN A 313 -11.66 4.38 -21.89
C GLN A 313 -11.52 3.08 -21.07
N GLU A 314 -10.34 2.82 -20.54
CA GLU A 314 -10.03 1.65 -19.71
C GLU A 314 -10.54 1.80 -18.27
N ARG A 315 -10.61 3.04 -17.74
CA ARG A 315 -10.90 3.31 -16.32
C ARG A 315 -12.25 3.98 -16.06
N TRP A 316 -12.84 4.67 -17.03
CA TRP A 316 -13.99 5.55 -16.80
C TRP A 316 -15.23 4.87 -16.20
N CYS A 317 -15.42 3.57 -16.47
CA CYS A 317 -16.53 2.77 -15.95
C CYS A 317 -16.17 1.97 -14.70
N ILE A 318 -14.92 1.98 -14.26
CA ILE A 318 -14.45 1.13 -13.17
C ILE A 318 -14.52 1.92 -11.86
N PRO A 319 -15.26 1.44 -10.84
CA PRO A 319 -15.35 2.16 -9.59
C PRO A 319 -13.99 2.12 -8.89
N LEU A 320 -13.60 3.29 -8.41
CA LEU A 320 -12.40 3.50 -7.63
C LEU A 320 -12.67 3.12 -6.17
N LEU A 321 -11.76 2.37 -5.56
CA LEU A 321 -11.82 1.95 -4.17
C LEU A 321 -10.70 2.56 -3.34
N ALA A 322 -9.49 2.63 -3.89
CA ALA A 322 -8.32 3.13 -3.17
C ALA A 322 -7.56 4.22 -3.96
N LEU A 323 -6.93 5.13 -3.23
CA LEU A 323 -5.89 6.05 -3.71
C LEU A 323 -4.75 6.10 -2.70
N HIS A 324 -3.53 6.36 -3.16
CA HIS A 324 -2.33 6.34 -2.32
C HIS A 324 -1.67 7.72 -2.18
N ARG A 325 -0.82 7.87 -1.16
CA ARG A 325 -0.03 9.07 -0.84
C ARG A 325 -0.87 10.33 -0.71
N ILE A 326 -2.03 10.19 -0.08
CA ILE A 326 -2.95 11.29 0.15
C ILE A 326 -2.45 12.12 1.32
N SER A 327 -2.18 13.41 1.08
CA SER A 327 -1.79 14.34 2.15
C SER A 327 -2.95 14.56 3.14
N PRO A 328 -2.69 14.99 4.38
CA PRO A 328 -3.74 15.37 5.33
C PRO A 328 -4.80 16.33 4.76
N GLU A 329 -4.36 17.33 3.99
CA GLU A 329 -5.21 18.34 3.37
C GLU A 329 -6.05 17.74 2.23
N GLN A 330 -5.43 16.88 1.41
CA GLN A 330 -6.14 16.15 0.34
C GLN A 330 -7.17 15.20 0.94
N MET A 331 -6.83 14.49 2.03
CA MET A 331 -7.73 13.57 2.73
C MET A 331 -9.01 14.28 3.17
N LYS A 332 -8.85 15.43 3.84
CA LYS A 332 -9.98 16.26 4.30
C LYS A 332 -10.82 16.81 3.14
N SER A 333 -10.15 17.32 2.11
CA SER A 333 -10.84 17.90 0.95
C SER A 333 -11.61 16.84 0.17
N LEU A 334 -10.99 15.67 -0.06
CA LEU A 334 -11.60 14.56 -0.78
C LEU A 334 -12.74 13.94 0.01
N TRP A 335 -12.60 13.78 1.34
CA TRP A 335 -13.68 13.32 2.20
C TRP A 335 -14.89 14.25 2.17
N THR A 336 -14.66 15.55 2.32
CA THR A 336 -15.74 16.54 2.24
C THR A 336 -16.44 16.47 0.88
N TRP A 337 -15.66 16.40 -0.20
CA TRP A 337 -16.22 16.27 -1.56
C TRP A 337 -16.98 14.96 -1.75
N GLU A 338 -16.45 13.80 -1.35
CA GLU A 338 -17.11 12.50 -1.52
C GLU A 338 -18.47 12.51 -0.82
N ARG A 339 -18.53 13.08 0.39
CA ARG A 339 -19.75 13.14 1.19
C ARG A 339 -20.75 14.20 0.75
N THR A 340 -20.34 15.23 0.00
CA THR A 340 -21.23 16.36 -0.36
C THR A 340 -21.40 16.57 -1.87
N ARG A 341 -20.75 15.75 -2.71
CA ARG A 341 -20.92 15.82 -4.16
C ARG A 341 -22.37 15.53 -4.54
N VAL A 342 -22.80 16.14 -5.65
CA VAL A 342 -24.08 15.82 -6.27
C VAL A 342 -24.11 14.32 -6.60
N TYR A 343 -25.19 13.68 -6.17
CA TYR A 343 -25.43 12.26 -6.38
C TYR A 343 -26.81 12.09 -6.98
N ASP A 344 -26.83 11.73 -8.26
CA ASP A 344 -28.01 11.11 -8.85
C ASP A 344 -27.89 9.60 -8.58
N GLU A 345 -28.96 8.97 -8.08
CA GLU A 345 -28.99 7.51 -7.92
C GLU A 345 -28.86 6.85 -9.31
N VAL A 346 -27.62 6.60 -9.71
CA VAL A 346 -27.31 5.78 -10.87
C VAL A 346 -27.07 4.36 -10.35
N ARG A 347 -27.81 3.39 -10.90
CA ARG A 347 -27.50 1.97 -10.70
C ARG A 347 -26.12 1.72 -11.31
N GLU A 348 -25.12 1.57 -10.47
CA GLU A 348 -23.76 1.31 -10.93
C GLU A 348 -23.57 -0.17 -11.23
N VAL A 349 -23.12 -0.46 -12.45
CA VAL A 349 -22.55 -1.75 -12.81
C VAL A 349 -21.07 -1.66 -12.44
N VAL A 350 -20.62 -2.47 -11.48
CA VAL A 350 -19.21 -2.53 -11.08
C VAL A 350 -18.49 -3.49 -12.04
N PRO A 351 -17.71 -3.00 -13.03
CA PRO A 351 -16.93 -3.89 -13.86
C PRO A 351 -15.90 -4.62 -13.02
N GLN A 352 -15.87 -5.91 -13.22
CA GLN A 352 -14.72 -6.69 -12.82
C GLN A 352 -13.66 -6.55 -13.89
N MET A 353 -12.44 -6.33 -13.43
CA MET A 353 -11.25 -6.57 -14.22
C MET A 353 -10.59 -7.79 -13.60
N PHE A 354 -10.96 -8.99 -14.06
CA PHE A 354 -10.12 -10.14 -13.81
C PHE A 354 -8.92 -9.99 -14.71
N LEU A 355 -7.81 -9.57 -14.11
CA LEU A 355 -6.53 -9.91 -14.69
C LEU A 355 -6.08 -11.24 -14.19
N LEU A 356 -6.54 -12.26 -14.90
CA LEU A 356 -5.71 -13.42 -15.12
C LEU A 356 -4.46 -12.94 -15.85
N VAL A 357 -3.44 -12.55 -15.09
CA VAL A 357 -2.08 -12.63 -15.61
C VAL A 357 -1.88 -14.09 -15.99
N LYS A 358 -1.97 -14.37 -17.30
CA LYS A 358 -1.70 -15.71 -17.83
C LYS A 358 -0.30 -16.11 -17.38
N ASN A 359 -0.25 -17.30 -16.78
CA ASN A 359 0.89 -18.03 -16.19
C ASN A 359 2.28 -17.68 -16.72
#